data_AF-A0A1F8A860-F1
#
_entry.id   AF-A0A1F8A860-F1
#
_cell.length_a   1.000
_cell.length_b   1.000
_cell.length_c   1.000
_cell.angle_alpha   90.00
_cell.angle_beta   90.00
_cell.angle_gamma   90.00
#
_symmetry.space_group_name_H-M   'P 1'
#
loop_
_entity.id
_entity.type
_entity.pdbx_description
1 polymer ?
#
loop_
_entity_poly.entity_id
_entity_poly.type
_entity_poly.pdbx_seq_one_letter_code
_entity_poly.pdbx_strand_id
1 'polypeptide(L)'
;MDYDRLAGSLIAGHLTECGPYTRGGNFCGFKSIPNLVRVGYPITEVYNDGSSVITIHPRSNGAVTVDTVKARLVYEIQGPNYLNPDVGSYLEAIRIEEEAPNRVRVTGVKGNPPPPTTNLAVCSSGDYQAEMATYDSRFSTIAIDVYGRVPDDPKSQKETTVMIRHFVQAPTKEAIGHFTKAFMFCAMQGYCRFHPNMDLRTLAPKPYIRYFRARFQQSTLKVRAHVEGQLPIEVDPILKTASFAGQRSYEPTDPVDLQSFGPAKRAPPGSIVLARSGDDGGNTNVGLGVRNADEWPWLRTFLSTQCFQKLLGDGYQPEYRVERFELPHLHAVHFVMYGIFREGVSSSSIIDGFAKSFGEFMRARQVDIPVRFLVRPWVWQDDPYQGMLL
;
A
#
# COMPACT_ATOMS: atom_id res chain seq x y z
N MET A 1 -13.74 5.26 -28.21
CA MET A 1 -13.29 5.30 -26.80
C MET A 1 -11.78 5.32 -26.82
N ASP A 2 -11.18 6.34 -26.21
CA ASP A 2 -9.73 6.46 -26.08
C ASP A 2 -9.31 5.80 -24.77
N TYR A 3 -8.68 4.62 -24.85
CA TYR A 3 -8.33 3.85 -23.67
C TYR A 3 -7.18 4.49 -22.88
N ASP A 4 -6.24 5.20 -23.53
CA ASP A 4 -5.12 5.85 -22.84
C ASP A 4 -5.66 6.90 -21.86
N ARG A 5 -6.66 7.68 -22.29
CA ARG A 5 -7.33 8.68 -21.44
C ARG A 5 -8.09 8.08 -20.27
N LEU A 6 -8.76 6.94 -20.49
CA LEU A 6 -9.47 6.21 -19.43
C LEU A 6 -8.50 5.58 -18.44
N ALA A 7 -7.42 4.96 -18.92
CA ALA A 7 -6.38 4.39 -18.09
C ALA A 7 -5.69 5.48 -17.24
N GLY A 8 -5.43 6.65 -17.83
CA GLY A 8 -4.97 7.83 -17.10
C GLY A 8 -5.91 8.23 -15.96
N SER A 9 -7.23 8.26 -16.23
CA SER A 9 -8.25 8.54 -15.21
C SER A 9 -8.32 7.46 -14.11
N LEU A 10 -8.16 6.19 -14.45
CA LEU A 10 -8.06 5.09 -13.49
C LEU A 10 -6.89 5.31 -12.53
N ILE A 11 -5.71 5.67 -13.06
CA ILE A 11 -4.52 5.94 -12.23
C ILE A 11 -4.69 7.20 -11.38
N ALA A 12 -5.32 8.24 -11.92
CA ALA A 12 -5.69 9.41 -11.13
C ALA A 12 -6.59 9.04 -9.94
N GLY A 13 -7.60 8.18 -10.15
CA GLY A 13 -8.45 7.64 -9.09
C GLY A 13 -7.65 6.84 -8.06
N HIS A 14 -6.83 5.89 -8.52
CA HIS A 14 -5.92 5.09 -7.69
C HIS A 14 -5.02 5.95 -6.79
N LEU A 15 -4.49 7.05 -7.30
CA LEU A 15 -3.62 7.95 -6.53
C LEU A 15 -4.38 8.82 -5.51
N THR A 16 -5.71 8.92 -5.63
CA THR A 16 -6.55 9.79 -4.79
C THR A 16 -7.26 9.02 -3.68
N GLU A 17 -7.51 7.73 -3.88
CA GLU A 17 -8.35 6.92 -3.00
C GLU A 17 -7.62 6.41 -1.73
N CYS A 18 -8.39 5.71 -0.88
CA CYS A 18 -7.98 4.99 0.34
C CYS A 18 -7.49 5.88 1.50
N GLY A 19 -6.74 6.95 1.22
CA GLY A 19 -6.25 7.87 2.25
C GLY A 19 -5.35 8.96 1.69
N PRO A 20 -4.74 9.80 2.56
CA PRO A 20 -3.86 10.89 2.17
C PRO A 20 -2.46 10.39 1.81
N TYR A 21 -2.36 9.25 1.14
CA TYR A 21 -1.12 8.50 0.99
C TYR A 21 -0.11 9.19 0.08
N THR A 22 -0.58 9.82 -1.00
CA THR A 22 0.23 10.70 -1.85
C THR A 22 0.69 11.97 -1.13
N ARG A 23 0.22 12.21 0.10
CA ARG A 23 0.60 13.35 0.94
C ARG A 23 1.46 12.98 2.15
N GLY A 24 1.93 11.72 2.20
CA GLY A 24 2.78 11.20 3.28
C GLY A 24 2.09 10.25 4.25
N GLY A 25 0.76 10.07 4.15
CA GLY A 25 0.06 9.05 4.94
C GLY A 25 0.57 7.65 4.58
N ASN A 26 0.85 6.82 5.59
CA ASN A 26 1.42 5.47 5.41
C ASN A 26 2.68 5.45 4.52
N PHE A 27 3.35 6.59 4.36
CA PHE A 27 4.59 6.70 3.60
C PHE A 27 5.75 6.28 4.48
N CYS A 28 6.61 5.46 3.94
CA CYS A 28 7.64 4.80 4.71
C CYS A 28 8.82 5.73 5.08
N GLY A 29 8.92 6.89 4.42
CA GLY A 29 9.76 8.03 4.79
C GLY A 29 9.00 9.13 5.52
N PHE A 30 7.91 8.82 6.22
CA PHE A 30 7.03 9.82 6.85
C PHE A 30 7.73 10.85 7.75
N LYS A 31 8.90 10.53 8.31
CA LYS A 31 9.67 11.46 9.16
C LYS A 31 10.16 12.71 8.41
N SER A 32 10.35 12.62 7.09
CA SER A 32 10.72 13.78 6.26
C SER A 32 9.50 14.61 5.81
N ILE A 33 8.28 14.16 6.12
CA ILE A 33 7.05 14.86 5.71
C ILE A 33 6.68 15.91 6.76
N PRO A 34 6.56 17.20 6.37
CA PRO A 34 6.22 18.26 7.31
C PRO A 34 4.81 18.08 7.87
N ASN A 35 4.68 18.27 9.19
CA ASN A 35 3.40 18.32 9.90
C ASN A 35 2.45 17.17 9.56
N LEU A 36 2.84 15.92 9.76
CA LEU A 36 1.98 14.75 9.48
C LEU A 36 0.78 14.56 10.44
N VAL A 37 0.37 15.62 11.13
CA VAL A 37 -0.83 15.63 12.00
C VAL A 37 -2.00 16.17 11.18
N ARG A 38 -3.12 15.45 11.07
CA ARG A 38 -4.32 15.87 10.31
C ARG A 38 -4.06 16.16 8.82
N VAL A 39 -3.53 15.17 8.11
CA VAL A 39 -3.28 15.26 6.67
C VAL A 39 -4.63 15.12 5.94
N GLY A 40 -5.12 16.18 5.28
CA GLY A 40 -6.25 16.10 4.35
C GLY A 40 -6.01 15.17 3.14
N TYR A 41 -6.97 15.08 2.22
CA TYR A 41 -6.82 14.27 0.99
C TYR A 41 -6.09 15.03 -0.13
N PRO A 42 -5.43 14.35 -1.08
CA PRO A 42 -4.88 14.98 -2.27
C PRO A 42 -5.95 15.61 -3.16
N ILE A 43 -5.52 16.58 -3.96
CA ILE A 43 -6.27 17.10 -5.10
C ILE A 43 -5.64 16.49 -6.35
N THR A 44 -6.47 16.01 -7.26
CA THR A 44 -6.00 15.45 -8.53
C THR A 44 -6.60 16.24 -9.68
N GLU A 45 -5.75 16.94 -10.41
CA GLU A 45 -6.10 17.68 -11.62
C GLU A 45 -5.96 16.72 -12.81
N VAL A 46 -7.08 16.30 -13.40
CA VAL A 46 -7.10 15.37 -14.53
C VAL A 46 -7.19 16.14 -15.85
N TYR A 47 -6.27 15.86 -16.77
CA TYR A 47 -6.18 16.53 -18.07
C TYR A 47 -6.84 15.72 -19.19
N ASN A 48 -7.22 16.40 -20.27
CA ASN A 48 -7.90 15.79 -21.41
C ASN A 48 -7.03 14.74 -22.15
N ASP A 49 -5.71 14.77 -21.99
CA ASP A 49 -4.78 13.79 -22.56
C ASP A 49 -4.60 12.53 -21.69
N GLY A 50 -5.31 12.43 -20.55
CA GLY A 50 -5.17 11.34 -19.59
C GLY A 50 -4.05 11.54 -18.57
N SER A 51 -3.23 12.58 -18.71
CA SER A 51 -2.27 12.93 -17.66
C SER A 51 -2.98 13.52 -16.44
N SER A 52 -2.30 13.51 -15.30
CA SER A 52 -2.81 14.15 -14.08
C SER A 52 -1.71 14.84 -13.28
N VAL A 53 -2.09 15.83 -12.48
CA VAL A 53 -1.22 16.42 -11.47
C VAL A 53 -1.82 16.14 -10.09
N ILE A 54 -1.04 15.51 -9.23
CA ILE A 54 -1.36 15.35 -7.82
C ILE A 54 -0.84 16.57 -7.08
N THR A 55 -1.71 17.21 -6.30
CA THR A 55 -1.41 18.44 -5.57
C THR A 55 -2.10 18.50 -4.21
N ILE A 56 -1.80 19.55 -3.45
CA ILE A 56 -2.31 19.81 -2.11
C ILE A 56 -2.91 21.22 -2.03
N HIS A 57 -3.96 21.38 -1.23
CA HIS A 57 -4.45 22.70 -0.87
C HIS A 57 -3.41 23.44 0.00
N PRO A 58 -3.08 24.72 -0.25
CA PRO A 58 -1.97 25.43 0.44
C PRO A 58 -2.05 25.50 1.96
N ARG A 59 -3.26 25.42 2.52
CA ARG A 59 -3.51 25.40 3.98
C ARG A 59 -3.56 24.00 4.60
N SER A 60 -3.21 22.96 3.84
CA SER A 60 -3.29 21.57 4.30
C SER A 60 -1.92 21.03 4.68
N ASN A 61 -1.90 20.12 5.65
CA ASN A 61 -0.71 19.46 6.18
C ASN A 61 -0.22 18.30 5.30
N GLY A 62 1.03 17.88 5.46
CA GLY A 62 1.68 16.87 4.63
C GLY A 62 2.39 17.46 3.41
N ALA A 63 2.92 16.59 2.54
CA ALA A 63 3.63 17.00 1.34
C ALA A 63 3.39 16.03 0.18
N VAL A 64 3.25 16.57 -1.03
CA VAL A 64 3.18 15.78 -2.27
C VAL A 64 4.56 15.80 -2.93
N THR A 65 5.21 14.65 -2.98
CA THR A 65 6.53 14.48 -3.61
C THR A 65 6.50 13.31 -4.58
N VAL A 66 7.50 13.21 -5.45
CA VAL A 66 7.65 12.05 -6.35
C VAL A 66 7.63 10.74 -5.55
N ASP A 67 8.27 10.70 -4.39
CA ASP A 67 8.34 9.50 -3.55
C ASP A 67 7.00 9.14 -2.91
N THR A 68 6.21 10.11 -2.44
CA THR A 68 4.88 9.82 -1.88
C THR A 68 3.91 9.32 -2.95
N VAL A 69 4.00 9.87 -4.17
CA VAL A 69 3.18 9.43 -5.32
C VAL A 69 3.61 8.04 -5.81
N LYS A 70 4.92 7.78 -5.91
CA LYS A 70 5.44 6.43 -6.20
C LYS A 70 4.99 5.40 -5.17
N ALA A 71 5.10 5.72 -3.89
CA ALA A 71 4.68 4.85 -2.80
C ALA A 71 3.18 4.52 -2.89
N ARG A 72 2.32 5.50 -3.18
CA ARG A 72 0.90 5.23 -3.40
C ARG A 72 0.66 4.39 -4.65
N LEU A 73 1.35 4.67 -5.77
CA LEU A 73 1.13 3.93 -7.00
C LEU A 73 1.37 2.43 -6.83
N VAL A 74 2.44 2.03 -6.12
CA VAL A 74 2.80 0.61 -5.95
C VAL A 74 1.96 -0.13 -4.91
N TYR A 75 1.10 0.58 -4.18
CA TYR A 75 0.14 -0.02 -3.25
C TYR A 75 -1.05 -0.60 -4.02
N GLU A 76 -1.50 -1.80 -3.66
CA GLU A 76 -2.72 -2.44 -4.21
C GLU A 76 -2.71 -2.71 -5.72
N ILE A 77 -1.55 -2.62 -6.38
CA ILE A 77 -1.39 -3.12 -7.75
C ILE A 77 -0.98 -4.59 -7.73
N GLN A 78 -1.57 -5.38 -8.64
CA GLN A 78 -1.22 -6.79 -8.81
C GLN A 78 -0.23 -7.04 -9.95
N GLY A 79 0.23 -5.99 -10.64
CA GLY A 79 1.05 -6.15 -11.84
C GLY A 79 1.12 -4.89 -12.69
N PRO A 80 1.95 -4.89 -13.75
CA PRO A 80 2.03 -3.79 -14.70
C PRO A 80 0.74 -3.67 -15.53
N ASN A 81 -0.02 -4.75 -15.68
CA ASN A 81 -1.38 -4.71 -16.23
C ASN A 81 -2.39 -4.54 -15.09
N TYR A 82 -2.79 -3.31 -14.80
CA TYR A 82 -3.77 -3.00 -13.79
C TYR A 82 -5.18 -3.04 -14.39
N LEU A 83 -5.95 -4.06 -14.03
CA LEU A 83 -7.28 -4.30 -14.59
C LEU A 83 -8.36 -3.59 -13.78
N ASN A 84 -9.24 -2.88 -14.47
CA ASN A 84 -10.46 -2.31 -13.93
C ASN A 84 -11.64 -2.70 -14.83
N PRO A 85 -12.90 -2.65 -14.33
CA PRO A 85 -14.05 -3.01 -15.16
C PRO A 85 -14.15 -2.20 -16.44
N ASP A 86 -13.79 -0.91 -16.41
CA ASP A 86 -13.98 0.00 -17.55
C ASP A 86 -12.78 0.05 -18.51
N VAL A 87 -11.57 -0.25 -18.01
CA VAL A 87 -10.32 -0.15 -18.78
C VAL A 87 -9.23 -1.02 -18.16
N GLY A 88 -8.37 -1.62 -18.99
CA GLY A 88 -7.08 -2.11 -18.56
C GLY A 88 -6.03 -1.01 -18.66
N SER A 89 -5.19 -0.85 -17.64
CA SER A 89 -4.11 0.13 -17.61
C SER A 89 -2.75 -0.57 -17.61
N TYR A 90 -1.82 -0.10 -18.45
CA TYR A 90 -0.46 -0.59 -18.53
C TYR A 90 0.52 0.44 -17.96
N LEU A 91 1.24 0.02 -16.92
CA LEU A 91 2.07 0.90 -16.09
C LEU A 91 3.54 0.99 -16.54
N GLU A 92 4.01 0.20 -17.51
CA GLU A 92 5.44 0.15 -17.84
C GLU A 92 6.01 1.50 -18.32
N ALA A 93 5.20 2.29 -19.03
CA ALA A 93 5.61 3.59 -19.57
C ALA A 93 5.27 4.77 -18.64
N ILE A 94 4.77 4.49 -17.42
CA ILE A 94 4.37 5.55 -16.49
C ILE A 94 5.56 6.38 -16.05
N ARG A 95 5.37 7.69 -16.00
CA ARG A 95 6.35 8.67 -15.49
C ARG A 95 5.72 9.49 -14.38
N ILE A 96 6.49 9.72 -13.34
CA ILE A 96 6.11 10.50 -12.17
C ILE A 96 7.23 11.52 -11.96
N GLU A 97 6.92 12.78 -12.23
CA GLU A 97 7.90 13.85 -12.29
C GLU A 97 7.41 15.04 -11.45
N GLU A 98 8.33 15.71 -10.76
CA GLU A 98 8.01 16.94 -10.05
C GLU A 98 7.74 18.05 -11.06
N GLU A 99 6.57 18.67 -10.98
CA GLU A 99 6.19 19.83 -11.80
C GLU A 99 6.53 21.13 -11.06
N ALA A 100 6.28 21.16 -9.75
CA ALA A 100 6.58 22.27 -8.84
C ALA A 100 6.52 21.77 -7.38
N PRO A 101 6.87 22.59 -6.36
CA PRO A 101 6.66 22.21 -4.98
C PRO A 101 5.22 21.80 -4.68
N ASN A 102 5.04 20.59 -4.13
CA ASN A 102 3.75 19.94 -3.91
C ASN A 102 2.89 19.69 -5.17
N ARG A 103 3.49 19.65 -6.35
CA ARG A 103 2.82 19.31 -7.61
C ARG A 103 3.62 18.24 -8.33
N VAL A 104 3.03 17.07 -8.49
CA VAL A 104 3.67 15.94 -9.15
C VAL A 104 2.83 15.51 -10.33
N ARG A 105 3.43 15.53 -11.52
CA ARG A 105 2.79 15.16 -12.76
C ARG A 105 2.96 13.68 -13.05
N VAL A 106 1.87 13.05 -13.48
CA VAL A 106 1.78 11.64 -13.85
C VAL A 106 1.38 11.53 -15.31
N THR A 107 2.21 10.86 -16.11
CA THR A 107 2.02 10.70 -17.57
C THR A 107 2.42 9.29 -18.03
N GLY A 108 2.17 8.97 -19.30
CA GLY A 108 2.69 7.75 -19.93
C GLY A 108 1.90 6.47 -19.67
N VAL A 109 0.77 6.56 -18.94
CA VAL A 109 -0.16 5.45 -18.77
C VAL A 109 -0.78 5.08 -20.11
N LYS A 110 -0.75 3.79 -20.46
CA LYS A 110 -1.38 3.25 -21.67
C LYS A 110 -2.60 2.43 -21.33
N GLY A 111 -3.62 2.48 -22.19
CA GLY A 111 -4.87 1.78 -21.96
C GLY A 111 -5.13 0.68 -22.98
N ASN A 112 -5.80 -0.38 -22.52
CA ASN A 112 -6.29 -1.46 -23.35
C ASN A 112 -7.76 -1.76 -23.03
N PRO A 113 -8.49 -2.45 -23.95
CA PRO A 113 -9.83 -2.92 -23.64
C PRO A 113 -9.86 -3.72 -22.33
N PRO A 114 -10.89 -3.52 -21.48
CA PRO A 114 -11.01 -4.25 -20.23
C PRO A 114 -11.23 -5.76 -20.47
N PRO A 115 -11.03 -6.60 -19.44
CA PRO A 115 -11.38 -8.02 -19.50
C PRO A 115 -12.88 -8.24 -19.71
N PRO A 116 -13.32 -9.37 -20.31
CA PRO A 116 -14.74 -9.72 -20.44
C PRO A 116 -15.41 -9.98 -19.07
N THR A 117 -14.61 -10.07 -18.01
CA THR A 117 -15.08 -10.30 -16.64
C THR A 117 -14.72 -9.15 -15.72
N THR A 118 -15.61 -8.79 -14.80
CA THR A 118 -15.31 -7.91 -13.67
C THR A 118 -15.10 -8.70 -12.39
N ASN A 119 -14.32 -8.16 -11.46
CA ASN A 119 -14.21 -8.70 -10.11
C ASN A 119 -15.38 -8.22 -9.26
N LEU A 120 -16.11 -9.16 -8.67
CA LEU A 120 -17.15 -8.89 -7.68
C LEU A 120 -16.64 -9.29 -6.30
N ALA A 121 -16.73 -8.34 -5.36
CA ALA A 121 -16.60 -8.62 -3.94
C ALA A 121 -17.85 -9.37 -3.45
N VAL A 122 -17.74 -10.67 -3.22
CA VAL A 122 -18.84 -11.47 -2.67
C VAL A 122 -18.61 -11.68 -1.19
N CYS A 123 -19.60 -11.27 -0.40
CA CYS A 123 -19.62 -11.38 1.04
C CYS A 123 -20.67 -12.40 1.46
N SER A 124 -20.28 -13.46 2.17
CA SER A 124 -21.20 -14.43 2.76
C SER A 124 -20.99 -14.54 4.27
N SER A 125 -22.01 -14.96 5.01
CA SER A 125 -21.87 -15.24 6.44
C SER A 125 -20.87 -16.38 6.67
N GLY A 126 -19.93 -16.17 7.60
CA GLY A 126 -19.06 -17.18 8.17
C GLY A 126 -19.53 -17.63 9.55
N ASP A 127 -18.75 -18.51 10.18
CA ASP A 127 -18.98 -19.07 11.53
C ASP A 127 -18.66 -18.05 12.65
N TYR A 128 -18.20 -18.50 13.83
CA TYR A 128 -17.99 -17.65 15.02
C TYR A 128 -16.51 -17.60 15.45
N GLN A 129 -16.03 -16.45 15.95
CA GLN A 129 -14.65 -16.22 16.45
C GLN A 129 -14.64 -15.24 17.65
N ALA A 130 -13.60 -15.24 18.52
CA ALA A 130 -13.52 -14.40 19.75
C ALA A 130 -12.07 -14.09 20.23
N GLU A 131 -11.77 -12.84 20.65
CA GLU A 131 -10.52 -12.32 21.31
C GLU A 131 -10.68 -10.83 21.79
N MET A 132 -9.67 -10.14 22.38
CA MET A 132 -9.81 -8.92 23.26
C MET A 132 -8.92 -7.66 22.95
N ALA A 133 -9.48 -6.43 23.03
CA ALA A 133 -9.09 -5.23 23.88
C ALA A 133 -9.47 -3.82 23.28
N THR A 134 -9.77 -2.83 24.15
CA THR A 134 -10.62 -1.60 23.92
C THR A 134 -9.97 -0.22 24.26
N TYR A 135 -10.57 0.93 23.83
CA TYR A 135 -9.97 2.29 23.52
C TYR A 135 -10.69 3.64 24.01
N ASP A 136 -10.45 4.82 23.35
CA ASP A 136 -9.97 6.23 23.73
C ASP A 136 -10.84 7.55 23.68
N SER A 137 -10.32 8.84 23.61
CA SER A 137 -10.13 10.14 24.47
C SER A 137 -11.15 11.39 24.51
N ARG A 138 -11.19 12.28 25.58
CA ARG A 138 -12.33 12.77 26.52
C ARG A 138 -12.57 12.13 27.95
N PHE A 139 -11.50 11.78 28.66
CA PHE A 139 -11.53 10.60 29.52
C PHE A 139 -11.01 10.98 30.89
N SER A 140 -11.53 10.30 31.92
CA SER A 140 -10.96 10.39 33.25
C SER A 140 -9.48 10.00 33.23
N THR A 141 -9.10 9.12 32.29
CA THR A 141 -7.77 8.53 32.13
C THR A 141 -7.50 8.24 30.67
N ILE A 142 -6.33 8.63 30.15
CA ILE A 142 -5.75 8.09 28.93
C ILE A 142 -4.39 7.48 29.27
N ALA A 143 -4.16 6.23 28.86
CA ALA A 143 -2.86 5.58 28.90
C ALA A 143 -2.54 5.03 27.51
N ILE A 144 -1.34 5.32 27.02
CA ILE A 144 -0.80 4.80 25.76
C ILE A 144 0.50 4.08 26.11
N ASP A 145 0.45 2.76 26.05
CA ASP A 145 1.58 1.90 26.39
C ASP A 145 2.08 1.19 25.12
N VAL A 146 3.39 1.16 24.92
CA VAL A 146 4.03 0.33 23.89
C VAL A 146 4.55 -0.94 24.56
N TYR A 147 4.10 -2.10 24.09
CA TYR A 147 4.57 -3.40 24.56
C TYR A 147 5.40 -4.09 23.48
N GLY A 148 6.62 -4.47 23.86
CA GLY A 148 7.57 -5.18 23.01
C GLY A 148 8.64 -4.26 22.42
N ARG A 149 9.61 -4.88 21.76
CA ARG A 149 10.67 -4.22 20.99
C ARG A 149 10.94 -5.05 19.75
N VAL A 150 11.23 -4.37 18.65
CA VAL A 150 11.66 -5.04 17.41
C VAL A 150 13.15 -5.41 17.53
N PRO A 151 13.53 -6.69 17.32
CA PRO A 151 14.93 -7.10 17.28
C PRO A 151 15.63 -6.54 16.04
N ASP A 152 16.97 -6.54 16.03
CA ASP A 152 17.75 -5.90 14.95
C ASP A 152 17.65 -6.62 13.59
N ASP A 153 17.38 -7.94 13.57
CA ASP A 153 17.11 -8.75 12.35
C ASP A 153 15.88 -9.67 12.57
N PRO A 154 14.67 -9.11 12.54
CA PRO A 154 13.45 -9.86 12.83
C PRO A 154 13.22 -10.95 11.79
N LYS A 155 12.78 -12.14 12.19
CA LYS A 155 12.54 -13.28 11.28
C LYS A 155 11.09 -13.43 10.85
N SER A 156 10.17 -12.71 11.48
CA SER A 156 8.76 -12.72 11.12
C SER A 156 8.12 -11.34 11.30
N GLN A 157 6.97 -11.14 10.66
CA GLN A 157 6.17 -9.94 10.90
C GLN A 157 5.80 -9.78 12.38
N LYS A 158 5.54 -10.90 13.08
CA LYS A 158 5.17 -10.90 14.51
C LYS A 158 6.25 -10.23 15.36
N GLU A 159 7.53 -10.48 15.06
CA GLU A 159 8.66 -9.84 15.74
C GLU A 159 8.81 -8.34 15.42
N THR A 160 8.28 -7.89 14.27
CA THR A 160 8.22 -6.47 13.91
C THR A 160 6.97 -5.75 14.41
N THR A 161 6.06 -6.47 15.05
CA THR A 161 4.80 -5.92 15.54
C THR A 161 4.91 -5.65 17.03
N VAL A 162 4.83 -4.38 17.42
CA VAL A 162 4.68 -3.97 18.83
C VAL A 162 3.22 -3.60 19.08
N MET A 163 2.72 -3.90 20.27
CA MET A 163 1.34 -3.56 20.62
C MET A 163 1.30 -2.16 21.21
N ILE A 164 0.50 -1.28 20.62
CA ILE A 164 0.15 0.02 21.21
C ILE A 164 -1.22 -0.12 21.87
N ARG A 165 -1.23 -0.23 23.19
CA ARG A 165 -2.46 -0.30 23.98
C ARG A 165 -2.92 1.12 24.28
N HIS A 166 -4.13 1.45 23.83
CA HIS A 166 -4.80 2.69 24.21
C HIS A 166 -5.90 2.31 25.23
N PHE A 167 -5.75 2.62 26.52
CA PHE A 167 -6.75 2.30 27.54
C PHE A 167 -7.41 3.55 28.09
N VAL A 168 -8.75 3.58 28.03
CA VAL A 168 -9.42 4.85 28.21
C VAL A 168 -10.84 4.70 28.76
N GLN A 169 -11.19 5.53 29.76
CA GLN A 169 -12.57 5.67 30.31
C GLN A 169 -13.26 7.06 30.14
N ALA A 170 -14.52 7.17 29.68
CA ALA A 170 -15.24 8.44 29.57
C ALA A 170 -16.63 8.45 30.25
N PRO A 171 -17.14 9.64 30.65
CA PRO A 171 -18.44 9.75 31.33
C PRO A 171 -19.66 9.59 30.41
N THR A 172 -19.50 9.62 29.07
CA THR A 172 -20.62 9.45 28.10
C THR A 172 -20.25 8.53 26.94
N LYS A 173 -21.24 7.86 26.33
CA LYS A 173 -21.04 6.95 25.19
C LYS A 173 -20.62 7.69 23.92
N GLU A 174 -21.12 8.92 23.74
CA GLU A 174 -20.80 9.80 22.62
C GLU A 174 -19.30 10.16 22.62
N ALA A 175 -18.67 10.21 23.80
CA ALA A 175 -17.22 10.37 23.97
C ALA A 175 -16.42 9.26 23.32
N ILE A 176 -16.77 8.02 23.61
CA ILE A 176 -16.18 6.82 23.01
C ILE A 176 -16.34 6.83 21.48
N GLY A 177 -17.52 7.20 20.98
CA GLY A 177 -17.80 7.21 19.54
C GLY A 177 -16.95 8.19 18.73
N HIS A 178 -16.52 9.32 19.31
CA HIS A 178 -15.64 10.28 18.63
C HIS A 178 -14.21 9.76 18.51
N PHE A 179 -13.70 9.08 19.53
CA PHE A 179 -12.39 8.46 19.43
C PHE A 179 -12.35 7.38 18.36
N THR A 180 -13.36 6.52 18.27
CA THR A 180 -13.39 5.49 17.22
C THR A 180 -13.25 6.12 15.82
N LYS A 181 -13.91 7.25 15.59
CA LYS A 181 -13.78 8.00 14.33
C LYS A 181 -12.35 8.55 14.15
N ALA A 182 -11.79 9.16 15.20
CA ALA A 182 -10.43 9.71 15.16
C ALA A 182 -9.35 8.61 14.96
N PHE A 183 -9.49 7.48 15.63
CA PHE A 183 -8.62 6.32 15.48
C PHE A 183 -8.67 5.74 14.08
N MET A 184 -9.88 5.51 13.55
CA MET A 184 -10.03 4.99 12.19
C MET A 184 -9.49 5.97 11.16
N PHE A 185 -9.68 7.27 11.39
CA PHE A 185 -9.04 8.30 10.59
C PHE A 185 -7.51 8.18 10.65
N CYS A 186 -6.91 8.15 11.84
CA CYS A 186 -5.47 7.92 12.01
C CYS A 186 -5.01 6.57 11.43
N ALA A 187 -5.84 5.53 11.42
CA ALA A 187 -5.51 4.23 10.84
C ALA A 187 -5.31 4.27 9.32
N MET A 188 -6.00 5.20 8.67
CA MET A 188 -5.92 5.43 7.24
C MET A 188 -4.93 6.54 6.88
N GLN A 189 -4.51 7.36 7.83
CA GLN A 189 -3.67 8.54 7.56
C GLN A 189 -2.32 8.55 8.27
N GLY A 190 -2.12 7.65 9.23
CA GLY A 190 -1.01 7.67 10.17
C GLY A 190 0.33 7.30 9.54
N TYR A 191 1.30 7.05 10.40
CA TYR A 191 2.65 6.65 9.98
C TYR A 191 2.64 5.25 9.34
N CYS A 192 3.61 4.99 8.47
CA CYS A 192 3.79 3.65 7.90
C CYS A 192 4.02 2.61 9.01
N ARG A 193 3.62 1.34 8.80
CA ARG A 193 3.52 0.27 9.81
C ARG A 193 2.26 0.30 10.68
N PHE A 194 1.53 1.40 10.74
CA PHE A 194 0.30 1.40 11.51
C PHE A 194 -0.77 0.54 10.82
N HIS A 195 -1.10 -0.59 11.43
CA HIS A 195 -2.29 -1.37 11.14
C HIS A 195 -3.09 -1.50 12.44
N PRO A 196 -4.37 -1.10 12.46
CA PRO A 196 -5.20 -1.39 13.62
C PRO A 196 -5.41 -2.90 13.66
N ASN A 197 -5.43 -3.48 14.86
CA ASN A 197 -6.10 -4.77 15.01
C ASN A 197 -7.59 -4.52 14.69
N MET A 198 -8.06 -5.07 13.56
CA MET A 198 -9.45 -4.92 13.13
C MET A 198 -10.42 -5.76 13.97
N ASP A 199 -9.90 -6.47 14.96
CA ASP A 199 -10.70 -7.18 15.94
C ASP A 199 -11.17 -6.26 17.08
N LEU A 200 -12.17 -5.44 16.76
CA LEU A 200 -12.87 -4.57 17.71
C LEU A 200 -13.90 -5.32 18.59
N ARG A 201 -13.84 -6.66 18.63
CA ARG A 201 -14.91 -7.53 19.13
C ARG A 201 -14.66 -7.95 20.57
N THR A 202 -15.73 -8.30 21.28
CA THR A 202 -15.69 -8.85 22.65
C THR A 202 -15.61 -10.37 22.58
N LEU A 203 -15.15 -11.06 23.64
CA LEU A 203 -15.13 -12.54 23.86
C LEU A 203 -16.47 -13.31 23.63
N ALA A 204 -17.50 -12.62 23.15
CA ALA A 204 -18.75 -13.21 22.71
C ALA A 204 -18.66 -13.63 21.23
N PRO A 205 -19.02 -14.87 20.88
CA PRO A 205 -19.02 -15.34 19.50
C PRO A 205 -19.90 -14.42 18.63
N LYS A 206 -19.35 -13.93 17.51
CA LYS A 206 -20.10 -13.18 16.50
C LYS A 206 -19.92 -13.79 15.11
N PRO A 207 -20.95 -13.77 14.26
CA PRO A 207 -20.79 -14.15 12.86
C PRO A 207 -19.78 -13.21 12.19
N TYR A 208 -18.86 -13.76 11.39
CA TYR A 208 -17.98 -12.97 10.53
C TYR A 208 -18.42 -13.02 9.07
N ILE A 209 -17.81 -12.19 8.22
CA ILE A 209 -18.06 -12.21 6.77
C ILE A 209 -16.88 -12.89 6.09
N ARG A 210 -17.16 -13.95 5.36
CA ARG A 210 -16.22 -14.54 4.40
C ARG A 210 -16.26 -13.68 3.14
N TYR A 211 -15.10 -13.19 2.75
CA TYR A 211 -14.92 -12.45 1.51
C TYR A 211 -14.28 -13.37 0.48
N PHE A 212 -14.83 -13.41 -0.72
CA PHE A 212 -14.14 -14.04 -1.84
C PHE A 212 -14.35 -13.24 -3.11
N ARG A 213 -13.31 -13.25 -3.95
CA ARG A 213 -13.35 -12.61 -5.27
C ARG A 213 -13.97 -13.58 -6.26
N ALA A 214 -15.10 -13.19 -6.83
CA ALA A 214 -15.69 -13.89 -7.96
C ALA A 214 -15.45 -13.08 -9.24
N ARG A 215 -15.23 -13.78 -10.36
CA ARG A 215 -15.25 -13.16 -11.68
C ARG A 215 -16.64 -13.30 -12.27
N PHE A 216 -17.21 -12.19 -12.73
CA PHE A 216 -18.53 -12.15 -13.32
C PHE A 216 -18.47 -11.62 -14.74
N GLN A 217 -19.27 -12.16 -15.66
CA GLN A 217 -19.31 -11.68 -17.05
C GLN A 217 -19.86 -10.26 -17.08
N GLN A 218 -19.12 -9.32 -17.66
CA GLN A 218 -19.53 -7.91 -17.68
C GLN A 218 -20.83 -7.72 -18.48
N SER A 219 -21.00 -8.47 -19.57
CA SER A 219 -22.16 -8.40 -20.46
C SER A 219 -23.49 -8.77 -19.80
N THR A 220 -23.47 -9.44 -18.64
CA THR A 220 -24.68 -9.84 -17.93
C THR A 220 -25.04 -8.91 -16.77
N LEU A 221 -24.17 -7.94 -16.44
CA LEU A 221 -24.42 -6.98 -15.39
C LEU A 221 -25.27 -5.82 -15.90
N LYS A 222 -26.27 -5.45 -15.09
CA LYS A 222 -27.08 -4.25 -15.30
C LYS A 222 -26.56 -3.19 -14.34
N VAL A 223 -25.89 -2.17 -14.87
CA VAL A 223 -25.25 -1.11 -14.10
C VAL A 223 -26.08 0.17 -14.23
N ARG A 224 -26.24 0.89 -13.12
CA ARG A 224 -26.89 2.20 -13.08
C ARG A 224 -26.01 3.20 -12.37
N ALA A 225 -25.92 4.42 -12.91
CA ALA A 225 -25.33 5.55 -12.23
C ALA A 225 -26.44 6.39 -11.58
N HIS A 226 -26.21 6.79 -10.33
CA HIS A 226 -27.11 7.66 -9.59
C HIS A 226 -26.45 9.03 -9.43
N VAL A 227 -27.07 10.06 -9.99
CA VAL A 227 -26.64 11.46 -9.85
C VAL A 227 -27.71 12.19 -9.05
N GLU A 228 -27.28 12.98 -8.05
CA GLU A 228 -28.22 13.71 -7.20
C GLU A 228 -29.14 14.61 -8.04
N GLY A 229 -30.46 14.52 -7.76
CA GLY A 229 -31.47 15.26 -8.51
C GLY A 229 -31.79 14.73 -9.91
N GLN A 230 -31.19 13.60 -10.33
CA GLN A 230 -31.47 12.96 -11.62
C GLN A 230 -32.05 11.55 -11.42
N LEU A 231 -32.81 11.09 -12.41
CA LEU A 231 -33.22 9.69 -12.46
C LEU A 231 -31.99 8.78 -12.65
N PRO A 232 -32.04 7.52 -12.16
CA PRO A 232 -30.96 6.57 -12.41
C PRO A 232 -30.67 6.45 -13.90
N ILE A 233 -29.39 6.61 -14.28
CA ILE A 233 -28.92 6.50 -15.66
C ILE A 233 -28.51 5.05 -15.87
N GLU A 234 -29.18 4.34 -16.78
CA GLU A 234 -28.75 3.00 -17.19
C GLU A 234 -27.41 3.10 -17.94
N VAL A 235 -26.45 2.25 -17.56
CA VAL A 235 -25.12 2.22 -18.17
C VAL A 235 -25.05 1.01 -19.09
N ASP A 236 -24.74 1.26 -20.37
CA ASP A 236 -24.62 0.20 -21.36
C ASP A 236 -23.48 -0.77 -21.02
N PRO A 237 -23.67 -2.09 -21.23
CA PRO A 237 -22.61 -3.06 -21.05
C PRO A 237 -21.40 -2.78 -21.94
N ILE A 238 -20.20 -3.07 -21.45
CA ILE A 238 -18.98 -2.91 -22.25
C ILE A 238 -18.91 -4.01 -23.31
N LEU A 239 -19.00 -3.59 -24.58
CA LEU A 239 -19.02 -4.52 -25.72
C LEU A 239 -17.62 -4.88 -26.23
N LYS A 240 -16.64 -3.97 -26.07
CA LYS A 240 -15.27 -4.18 -26.55
C LYS A 240 -14.35 -4.57 -25.39
N THR A 241 -14.08 -5.86 -25.28
CA THR A 241 -13.26 -6.46 -24.23
C THR A 241 -12.08 -7.23 -24.83
N ALA A 242 -11.02 -7.44 -24.06
CA ALA A 242 -9.88 -8.28 -24.44
C ALA A 242 -9.58 -9.33 -23.37
N SER A 243 -9.18 -10.54 -23.76
CA SER A 243 -8.78 -11.56 -22.79
C SER A 243 -7.51 -11.13 -22.04
N PHE A 244 -7.44 -11.47 -20.74
CA PHE A 244 -6.27 -11.24 -19.91
C PHE A 244 -5.56 -12.57 -19.64
N ALA A 245 -4.31 -12.68 -20.10
CA ALA A 245 -3.55 -13.93 -20.03
C ALA A 245 -2.83 -14.15 -18.68
N GLY A 246 -2.98 -13.22 -17.73
CA GLY A 246 -2.22 -13.20 -16.48
C GLY A 246 -1.13 -12.14 -16.47
N GLN A 247 -0.51 -11.95 -15.31
CA GLN A 247 0.63 -11.06 -15.16
C GLN A 247 1.91 -11.76 -15.63
N ARG A 248 2.86 -10.98 -16.14
CA ARG A 248 4.19 -11.48 -16.45
C ARG A 248 5.03 -11.47 -15.17
N SER A 249 5.41 -12.65 -14.69
CA SER A 249 6.39 -12.82 -13.61
C SER A 249 7.75 -13.16 -14.19
N TYR A 250 8.81 -12.49 -13.72
CA TYR A 250 10.18 -12.72 -14.21
C TYR A 250 11.25 -12.35 -13.17
N GLU A 251 12.39 -13.05 -13.26
CA GLU A 251 13.62 -12.74 -12.52
C GLU A 251 14.33 -11.50 -13.10
N PRO A 252 15.33 -10.92 -12.42
CA PRO A 252 15.98 -9.67 -12.85
C PRO A 252 16.34 -9.65 -14.34
N THR A 253 15.92 -8.61 -15.07
CA THR A 253 16.07 -8.55 -16.54
C THR A 253 17.50 -8.28 -17.01
N ASP A 254 18.29 -7.61 -16.17
CA ASP A 254 19.69 -7.24 -16.45
C ASP A 254 20.48 -7.31 -15.13
N PRO A 255 20.71 -8.54 -14.63
CA PRO A 255 21.40 -8.74 -13.36
C PRO A 255 22.87 -8.33 -13.49
N VAL A 256 23.38 -7.62 -12.49
CA VAL A 256 24.79 -7.23 -12.42
C VAL A 256 25.50 -8.01 -11.31
N ASP A 257 26.83 -8.06 -11.35
CA ASP A 257 27.58 -8.58 -10.20
C ASP A 257 27.40 -7.64 -8.99
N LEU A 258 26.79 -8.13 -7.92
CA LEU A 258 26.57 -7.35 -6.70
C LEU A 258 27.89 -6.92 -6.03
N GLN A 259 29.00 -7.62 -6.28
CA GLN A 259 30.32 -7.24 -5.76
C GLN A 259 30.91 -6.02 -6.50
N SER A 260 30.44 -5.73 -7.71
CA SER A 260 30.90 -4.57 -8.51
C SER A 260 30.58 -3.21 -7.87
N PHE A 261 29.66 -3.18 -6.89
CA PHE A 261 29.34 -1.97 -6.13
C PHE A 261 30.33 -1.67 -4.99
N GLY A 262 31.37 -2.48 -4.84
CA GLY A 262 32.40 -2.33 -3.80
C GLY A 262 32.02 -3.02 -2.48
N PRO A 263 32.71 -2.68 -1.37
CA PRO A 263 32.49 -3.34 -0.10
C PRO A 263 31.05 -3.14 0.40
N ALA A 264 30.47 -4.20 0.96
CA ALA A 264 29.14 -4.18 1.56
C ALA A 264 29.21 -4.20 3.09
N LYS A 265 28.18 -3.64 3.73
CA LYS A 265 27.97 -3.68 5.18
C LYS A 265 26.58 -4.21 5.46
N ARG A 266 26.47 -5.03 6.50
CA ARG A 266 25.18 -5.48 7.06
C ARG A 266 24.42 -4.27 7.60
N ALA A 267 23.27 -3.99 7.01
CA ALA A 267 22.40 -2.90 7.37
C ALA A 267 20.94 -3.22 6.97
N PRO A 268 19.95 -2.54 7.58
CA PRO A 268 18.56 -2.69 7.16
C PRO A 268 18.35 -2.09 5.76
N PRO A 269 17.71 -2.78 4.80
CA PRO A 269 17.47 -2.22 3.47
C PRO A 269 16.61 -0.95 3.55
N GLY A 270 15.80 -0.79 4.59
CA GLY A 270 15.07 0.44 4.83
C GLY A 270 15.93 1.70 5.01
N SER A 271 17.24 1.55 5.24
CA SER A 271 18.20 2.66 5.18
C SER A 271 18.17 3.40 3.84
N ILE A 272 18.03 2.70 2.72
CA ILE A 272 18.08 3.30 1.36
C ILE A 272 16.86 2.97 0.49
N VAL A 273 16.13 1.90 0.81
CA VAL A 273 14.97 1.41 0.06
C VAL A 273 13.69 1.94 0.70
N LEU A 274 12.80 2.53 -0.09
CA LEU A 274 11.41 2.82 0.24
C LEU A 274 10.55 1.58 0.01
N ALA A 275 9.48 1.40 0.79
CA ALA A 275 8.48 0.37 0.52
C ALA A 275 7.06 0.88 0.68
N ARG A 276 6.12 0.18 0.03
CA ARG A 276 4.71 0.21 0.37
C ARG A 276 4.10 -1.16 0.11
N SER A 277 3.19 -1.58 0.98
CA SER A 277 2.51 -2.86 0.88
C SER A 277 1.05 -2.78 1.29
N GLY A 278 0.24 -3.67 0.74
CA GLY A 278 -1.20 -3.74 1.02
C GLY A 278 -1.76 -5.12 0.76
N ASP A 279 -2.94 -5.39 1.28
CA ASP A 279 -3.71 -6.55 0.89
C ASP A 279 -4.46 -6.28 -0.43
N ASP A 280 -4.77 -7.34 -1.16
CA ASP A 280 -5.81 -7.31 -2.19
C ASP A 280 -6.53 -8.66 -2.12
N GLY A 281 -7.61 -8.67 -1.33
CA GLY A 281 -8.30 -9.89 -0.94
C GLY A 281 -7.37 -10.82 -0.16
N GLY A 282 -7.23 -12.07 -0.62
CA GLY A 282 -6.35 -13.07 0.00
C GLY A 282 -4.84 -12.87 -0.21
N ASN A 283 -4.44 -11.83 -0.93
CA ASN A 283 -3.06 -11.62 -1.38
C ASN A 283 -2.41 -10.43 -0.68
N THR A 284 -1.07 -10.39 -0.69
CA THR A 284 -0.30 -9.19 -0.35
C THR A 284 0.49 -8.71 -1.56
N ASN A 285 0.59 -7.39 -1.71
CA ASN A 285 1.50 -6.75 -2.65
C ASN A 285 2.58 -5.97 -1.89
N VAL A 286 3.80 -5.95 -2.41
CA VAL A 286 4.92 -5.20 -1.84
C VAL A 286 5.74 -4.57 -2.96
N GLY A 287 5.70 -3.23 -3.04
CA GLY A 287 6.61 -2.44 -3.87
C GLY A 287 7.81 -1.96 -3.07
N LEU A 288 9.01 -2.15 -3.62
CA LEU A 288 10.30 -1.75 -3.03
C LEU A 288 11.05 -0.89 -4.05
N GLY A 289 11.43 0.34 -3.69
CA GLY A 289 12.06 1.28 -4.63
C GLY A 289 13.18 2.10 -4.01
N VAL A 290 14.11 2.57 -4.84
CA VAL A 290 15.23 3.42 -4.43
C VAL A 290 14.99 4.89 -4.79
N ARG A 291 15.59 5.80 -4.03
CA ARG A 291 15.49 7.25 -4.27
C ARG A 291 16.49 7.72 -5.34
N ASN A 292 17.66 7.09 -5.39
CA ASN A 292 18.72 7.49 -6.32
C ASN A 292 18.81 6.51 -7.49
N ALA A 293 18.91 7.05 -8.72
CA ALA A 293 18.94 6.25 -9.94
C ALA A 293 20.13 5.27 -10.00
N ASP A 294 21.26 5.62 -9.38
CA ASP A 294 22.47 4.79 -9.35
C ASP A 294 22.35 3.56 -8.43
N GLU A 295 21.32 3.50 -7.59
CA GLU A 295 20.99 2.35 -6.73
C GLU A 295 20.11 1.33 -7.47
N TRP A 296 19.46 1.71 -8.58
CA TRP A 296 18.51 0.86 -9.30
C TRP A 296 19.11 -0.47 -9.80
N PRO A 297 20.31 -0.49 -10.44
CA PRO A 297 20.90 -1.75 -10.90
C PRO A 297 21.21 -2.72 -9.75
N TRP A 298 21.57 -2.19 -8.56
CA TRP A 298 21.75 -3.00 -7.36
C TRP A 298 20.41 -3.54 -6.86
N LEU A 299 19.40 -2.67 -6.68
CA LEU A 299 18.10 -3.05 -6.14
C LEU A 299 17.43 -4.14 -6.99
N ARG A 300 17.36 -3.93 -8.32
CA ARG A 300 16.69 -4.87 -9.24
C ARG A 300 17.35 -6.25 -9.21
N THR A 301 18.68 -6.28 -9.10
CA THR A 301 19.48 -7.52 -9.07
C THR A 301 19.33 -8.22 -7.73
N PHE A 302 19.42 -7.47 -6.63
CA PHE A 302 19.34 -7.98 -5.28
C PHE A 302 17.96 -8.58 -4.97
N LEU A 303 16.88 -7.90 -5.38
CA LEU A 303 15.50 -8.34 -5.14
C LEU A 303 15.03 -9.36 -6.20
N SER A 304 15.60 -10.56 -6.17
CA SER A 304 15.06 -11.74 -6.87
C SER A 304 13.86 -12.34 -6.12
N THR A 305 13.11 -13.26 -6.75
CA THR A 305 12.03 -14.00 -6.05
C THR A 305 12.59 -14.76 -4.85
N GLN A 306 13.76 -15.38 -5.00
CA GLN A 306 14.42 -16.09 -3.92
C GLN A 306 14.84 -15.16 -2.78
N CYS A 307 15.32 -13.94 -3.08
CA CYS A 307 15.65 -12.95 -2.07
C CYS A 307 14.39 -12.51 -1.30
N PHE A 308 13.29 -12.26 -2.01
CA PHE A 308 12.00 -11.91 -1.40
C PHE A 308 11.50 -13.01 -0.44
N GLN A 309 11.56 -14.28 -0.84
CA GLN A 309 11.23 -15.42 0.02
C GLN A 309 12.11 -15.47 1.27
N LYS A 310 13.41 -15.21 1.15
CA LYS A 310 14.34 -15.14 2.30
C LYS A 310 14.01 -13.97 3.24
N LEU A 311 13.61 -12.81 2.69
CA LEU A 311 13.23 -11.63 3.47
C LEU A 311 11.93 -11.86 4.27
N LEU A 312 11.04 -12.70 3.77
CA LEU A 312 9.82 -13.11 4.50
C LEU A 312 10.12 -13.99 5.73
N GLY A 313 11.30 -14.63 5.78
CA GLY A 313 11.73 -15.45 6.92
C GLY A 313 10.72 -16.54 7.28
N ASP A 314 10.40 -16.65 8.57
CA ASP A 314 9.48 -17.67 9.11
C ASP A 314 8.02 -17.44 8.70
N GLY A 315 7.73 -16.28 8.10
CA GLY A 315 6.41 -15.98 7.53
C GLY A 315 6.19 -16.58 6.15
N TYR A 316 7.23 -17.10 5.48
CA TYR A 316 7.10 -17.72 4.16
C TYR A 316 6.65 -19.18 4.27
N GLN A 317 5.74 -19.59 3.37
CA GLN A 317 5.34 -20.99 3.20
C GLN A 317 5.50 -21.40 1.73
N PRO A 318 5.98 -22.63 1.43
CA PRO A 318 6.24 -23.08 0.05
C PRO A 318 5.02 -23.04 -0.88
N GLU A 319 3.81 -23.16 -0.34
CA GLU A 319 2.55 -23.08 -1.07
C GLU A 319 2.22 -21.67 -1.58
N TYR A 320 2.87 -20.63 -1.03
CA TYR A 320 2.64 -19.26 -1.49
C TYR A 320 3.26 -19.06 -2.86
N ARG A 321 2.39 -18.72 -3.83
CA ARG A 321 2.85 -18.27 -5.14
C ARG A 321 3.34 -16.84 -5.02
N VAL A 322 4.53 -16.56 -5.56
CA VAL A 322 5.10 -15.22 -5.64
C VAL A 322 5.26 -14.84 -7.11
N GLU A 323 4.77 -13.67 -7.47
CA GLU A 323 5.01 -13.04 -8.77
C GLU A 323 5.90 -11.81 -8.57
N ARG A 324 6.83 -11.59 -9.50
CA ARG A 324 7.79 -10.49 -9.47
C ARG A 324 7.77 -9.74 -10.80
N PHE A 325 7.79 -8.42 -10.74
CA PHE A 325 7.98 -7.57 -11.92
C PHE A 325 8.74 -6.28 -11.56
N GLU A 326 9.24 -5.60 -12.57
CA GLU A 326 10.02 -4.36 -12.44
C GLU A 326 9.19 -3.17 -12.94
N LEU A 327 9.38 -2.01 -12.30
CA LEU A 327 8.85 -0.72 -12.73
C LEU A 327 10.04 0.22 -12.96
N PRO A 328 10.74 0.13 -14.11
CA PRO A 328 12.04 0.77 -14.30
C PRO A 328 11.99 2.29 -14.17
N HIS A 329 10.95 2.95 -14.68
CA HIS A 329 10.78 4.40 -14.55
C HIS A 329 10.50 4.87 -13.12
N LEU A 330 10.15 3.95 -12.23
CA LEU A 330 9.99 4.22 -10.80
C LEU A 330 11.22 3.84 -9.98
N HIS A 331 12.17 3.10 -10.59
CA HIS A 331 13.27 2.40 -9.91
C HIS A 331 12.76 1.49 -8.78
N ALA A 332 11.70 0.73 -9.07
CA ALA A 332 11.07 -0.16 -8.10
C ALA A 332 10.95 -1.60 -8.62
N VAL A 333 11.05 -2.56 -7.71
CA VAL A 333 10.68 -3.97 -7.91
C VAL A 333 9.40 -4.21 -7.12
N HIS A 334 8.47 -4.94 -7.70
CA HIS A 334 7.19 -5.23 -7.09
C HIS A 334 6.96 -6.73 -7.03
N PHE A 335 6.38 -7.16 -5.91
CA PHE A 335 6.02 -8.53 -5.63
C PHE A 335 4.55 -8.66 -5.29
N VAL A 336 3.92 -9.71 -5.78
CA VAL A 336 2.59 -10.15 -5.34
C VAL A 336 2.72 -11.54 -4.79
N MET A 337 2.30 -11.74 -3.56
CA MET A 337 2.25 -13.04 -2.91
C MET A 337 0.80 -13.46 -2.69
N TYR A 338 0.46 -14.63 -3.19
CA TYR A 338 -0.91 -15.15 -3.21
C TYR A 338 -1.15 -16.10 -2.04
N GLY A 339 -2.31 -15.96 -1.40
CA GLY A 339 -2.84 -16.95 -0.45
C GLY A 339 -2.51 -16.70 1.03
N ILE A 340 -1.64 -15.75 1.35
CA ILE A 340 -1.22 -15.48 2.74
C ILE A 340 -2.40 -15.09 3.65
N PHE A 341 -3.41 -14.39 3.13
CA PHE A 341 -4.58 -13.98 3.91
C PHE A 341 -5.81 -14.86 3.69
N ARG A 342 -5.68 -16.00 2.99
CA ARG A 342 -6.80 -16.90 2.66
C ARG A 342 -7.95 -16.16 1.96
N GLU A 343 -9.03 -15.87 2.68
CA GLU A 343 -10.25 -15.19 2.22
C GLU A 343 -10.24 -13.68 2.54
N GLY A 344 -9.06 -13.11 2.81
CA GLY A 344 -8.83 -11.68 3.01
C GLY A 344 -9.02 -11.20 4.44
N VAL A 345 -8.92 -9.88 4.64
CA VAL A 345 -8.84 -9.22 5.96
C VAL A 345 -9.89 -9.71 6.96
N SER A 346 -11.13 -9.93 6.53
CA SER A 346 -12.25 -10.27 7.42
C SER A 346 -12.21 -11.70 7.99
N SER A 347 -11.31 -12.54 7.47
CA SER A 347 -11.19 -13.98 7.78
C SER A 347 -9.74 -14.43 8.00
N SER A 348 -8.79 -13.50 7.96
CA SER A 348 -7.38 -13.78 8.19
C SER A 348 -7.06 -13.86 9.68
N SER A 349 -6.22 -14.82 10.06
CA SER A 349 -5.64 -14.91 11.40
C SER A 349 -4.33 -14.14 11.55
N ILE A 350 -3.87 -13.44 10.51
CA ILE A 350 -2.65 -12.63 10.56
C ILE A 350 -2.97 -11.28 11.18
N ILE A 351 -2.11 -10.84 12.12
CA ILE A 351 -2.30 -9.63 12.93
C ILE A 351 -2.43 -8.35 12.09
N ASP A 352 -1.70 -8.29 10.98
CA ASP A 352 -1.83 -7.25 9.95
C ASP A 352 -2.53 -7.84 8.72
N GLY A 353 -3.86 -7.97 8.83
CA GLY A 353 -4.68 -8.44 7.72
C GLY A 353 -4.64 -7.52 6.49
N PHE A 354 -4.27 -6.24 6.66
CA PHE A 354 -4.15 -5.25 5.57
C PHE A 354 -2.80 -5.26 4.85
N ALA A 355 -1.87 -6.11 5.30
CA ALA A 355 -0.49 -6.14 4.83
C ALA A 355 0.27 -4.80 4.90
N LYS A 356 -0.17 -3.81 5.70
CA LYS A 356 0.41 -2.46 5.74
C LYS A 356 1.86 -2.45 6.25
N SER A 357 2.26 -3.47 7.01
CA SER A 357 3.58 -3.60 7.62
C SER A 357 4.55 -4.50 6.86
N PHE A 358 4.13 -5.23 5.83
CA PHE A 358 4.98 -6.21 5.13
C PHE A 358 6.24 -5.58 4.52
N GLY A 359 6.09 -4.47 3.80
CA GLY A 359 7.23 -3.74 3.24
C GLY A 359 8.19 -3.28 4.34
N GLU A 360 7.67 -2.91 5.50
CA GLU A 360 8.45 -2.44 6.64
C GLU A 360 9.18 -3.56 7.38
N PHE A 361 8.55 -4.72 7.50
CA PHE A 361 9.19 -5.94 7.98
C PHE A 361 10.39 -6.29 7.11
N MET A 362 10.23 -6.29 5.78
CA MET A 362 11.33 -6.54 4.84
C MET A 362 12.43 -5.47 4.96
N ARG A 363 12.05 -4.20 5.13
CA ARG A 363 12.97 -3.09 5.36
C ARG A 363 13.74 -3.17 6.68
N ALA A 364 13.24 -3.90 7.67
CA ALA A 364 13.87 -4.09 8.98
C ALA A 364 14.84 -5.28 9.02
N ARG A 365 14.79 -6.21 8.04
CA ARG A 365 15.74 -7.32 7.91
C ARG A 365 17.16 -6.80 7.77
N GLN A 366 18.17 -7.58 8.16
CA GLN A 366 19.56 -7.23 7.84
C GLN A 366 19.95 -7.83 6.48
N VAL A 367 20.56 -7.02 5.61
CA VAL A 367 21.07 -7.45 4.29
C VAL A 367 22.44 -6.82 4.03
N ASP A 368 23.18 -7.34 3.06
CA ASP A 368 24.44 -6.74 2.62
C ASP A 368 24.17 -5.58 1.66
N ILE A 369 24.48 -4.36 2.11
CA ILE A 369 24.27 -3.12 1.34
C ILE A 369 25.63 -2.51 1.00
N PRO A 370 25.88 -2.15 -0.27
CA PRO A 370 27.10 -1.45 -0.65
C PRO A 370 27.31 -0.19 0.19
N VAL A 371 28.51 -0.05 0.77
CA VAL A 371 28.85 1.06 1.68
C VAL A 371 28.64 2.41 1.00
N ARG A 372 28.91 2.49 -0.32
CA ARG A 372 28.71 3.70 -1.12
C ARG A 372 27.26 4.23 -1.16
N PHE A 373 26.27 3.40 -0.85
CA PHE A 373 24.87 3.84 -0.74
C PHE A 373 24.52 4.28 0.67
N LEU A 374 25.19 3.72 1.69
CA LEU A 374 24.98 4.04 3.10
C LEU A 374 25.60 5.36 3.55
N VAL A 375 26.45 5.99 2.72
CA VAL A 375 27.02 7.33 3.00
C VAL A 375 26.02 8.46 2.80
N ARG A 376 24.91 8.20 2.08
CA ARG A 376 23.81 9.15 1.89
C ARG A 376 22.90 9.14 3.11
N PRO A 377 22.14 10.23 3.37
CA PRO A 377 21.15 10.24 4.43
C PRO A 377 20.19 9.07 4.29
N TRP A 378 20.00 8.32 5.38
CA TRP A 378 19.03 7.23 5.41
C TRP A 378 17.62 7.79 5.22
N VAL A 379 16.69 6.95 4.77
CA VAL A 379 15.27 7.35 4.58
C VAL A 379 14.66 8.02 5.83
N TRP A 380 15.20 7.73 7.02
CA TRP A 380 14.73 8.23 8.32
C TRP A 380 15.67 9.23 9.00
N GLN A 381 16.79 9.61 8.36
CA GLN A 381 17.82 10.43 9.02
C GLN A 381 17.44 11.91 9.16
N ASP A 382 16.48 12.41 8.37
CA ASP A 382 15.93 13.77 8.49
C ASP A 382 14.84 13.86 9.58
N ASP A 383 15.09 13.26 10.75
CA ASP A 383 14.19 13.32 11.90
C ASP A 383 14.48 14.55 12.76
N PRO A 384 13.61 15.58 12.80
CA PRO A 384 13.77 16.69 13.74
C PRO A 384 13.58 16.28 15.20
N TYR A 385 13.17 15.03 15.47
CA TYR A 385 12.90 14.47 16.80
C TYR A 385 13.85 13.33 17.19
N GLN A 386 15.08 13.27 16.65
CA GLN A 386 16.10 12.31 17.13
C GLN A 386 16.24 12.41 18.67
N GLY A 387 15.63 11.46 19.39
CA GLY A 387 15.59 11.43 20.86
C GLY A 387 14.20 11.32 21.50
N MET A 388 13.10 11.50 20.75
CA MET A 388 11.74 11.28 21.26
C MET A 388 11.08 10.08 20.59
N LEU A 389 10.87 9.03 21.39
CA LEU A 389 10.07 7.82 21.13
C LEU A 389 10.74 6.76 20.24
N LEU A 390 11.49 5.88 20.91
CA LEU A 390 11.51 4.43 20.61
C LEU A 390 10.33 3.76 21.31
#